data_AF-M3HTV0-F1
#
_entry.id   AF-M3HTV0-F1
#
_cell.length_a   1.000
_cell.length_b   1.000
_cell.length_c   1.000
_cell.angle_alpha   90.00
_cell.angle_beta   90.00
_cell.angle_gamma   90.00
#
_symmetry.space_group_name_H-M   'P 1'
#
loop_
_entity.id
_entity.type
_entity.pdbx_description
1 polymer ?
#
loop_
_entity_poly.entity_id
_entity_poly.type
_entity_poly.pdbx_seq_one_letter_code
_entity_poly.pdbx_strand_id
1 'polypeptide(L)'
;MKLPPGYTFRKLKLTDYDNQYLETLKVLTTVGEISKESFTDLFEHWSSLPSIYFPHVITNTEGTVVATGMLFIEQKLIHECGLVGHIEDISVAKTEQCSPENVGFYEKCGYKNGGVEMVCRF
;
A
#
# COMPACT_ATOMS: atom_id res chain seq x y z
N MET A 1 14.40 0.65 -11.09
CA MET A 1 13.45 1.74 -11.42
C MET A 1 13.49 2.74 -10.27
N LYS A 2 13.57 4.06 -10.53
CA LYS A 2 13.59 5.09 -9.47
C LYS A 2 12.25 5.81 -9.49
N LEU A 3 11.70 6.13 -8.31
CA LEU A 3 10.52 6.96 -8.21
C LEU A 3 10.82 8.39 -8.71
N PRO A 4 9.80 9.13 -9.19
CA PRO A 4 9.95 10.55 -9.50
C PRO A 4 10.49 11.34 -8.30
N PRO A 5 11.24 12.44 -8.54
CA PRO A 5 11.72 13.31 -7.48
C PRO A 5 10.57 13.73 -6.55
N GLY A 6 10.83 13.72 -5.25
CA GLY A 6 9.84 14.08 -4.23
C GLY A 6 9.03 12.90 -3.67
N TYR A 7 9.10 11.72 -4.29
CA TYR A 7 8.48 10.52 -3.74
C TYR A 7 9.53 9.58 -3.12
N THR A 8 9.18 8.96 -2.00
CA THR A 8 10.04 8.02 -1.27
C THR A 8 9.31 6.72 -1.00
N PHE A 9 9.89 5.59 -1.40
CA PHE A 9 9.43 4.26 -1.01
C PHE A 9 10.16 3.82 0.26
N ARG A 10 9.41 3.41 1.28
CA ARG A 10 9.98 2.99 2.58
C ARG A 10 9.02 2.08 3.34
N LYS A 11 9.50 1.47 4.43
CA LYS A 11 8.65 0.79 5.40
C LYS A 11 7.66 1.77 6.05
N LEU A 12 6.49 1.25 6.43
CA LEU A 12 5.53 1.94 7.26
C LEU A 12 6.17 2.36 8.60
N LYS A 13 5.79 3.51 9.13
CA LYS A 13 6.21 4.01 10.45
C LYS A 13 5.01 4.26 11.32
N LEU A 14 5.20 4.20 12.64
CA LEU A 14 4.14 4.53 13.61
C LEU A 14 3.55 5.93 13.40
N THR A 15 4.39 6.90 13.03
CA THR A 15 3.98 8.28 12.73
C THR A 15 3.07 8.40 11.51
N ASP A 16 3.00 7.37 10.66
CA ASP A 16 2.18 7.43 9.44
C ASP A 16 0.68 7.37 9.73
N TYR A 17 0.29 6.98 10.94
CA TYR A 17 -1.07 7.17 11.45
C TYR A 17 -1.53 8.62 11.26
N ASP A 18 -0.67 9.58 11.60
CA ASP A 18 -0.97 11.02 11.49
C ASP A 18 -0.72 11.56 10.06
N ASN A 19 -0.09 10.76 9.18
CA ASN A 19 0.28 11.17 7.81
C ASN A 19 -0.60 10.51 6.74
N GLN A 20 -1.92 10.43 6.97
CA GLN A 20 -2.93 9.97 6.01
C GLN A 20 -2.82 8.51 5.58
N TYR A 21 -2.19 7.64 6.37
CA TYR A 21 -2.15 6.20 6.07
C TYR A 21 -3.57 5.59 5.96
N LEU A 22 -4.43 5.84 6.95
CA LEU A 22 -5.80 5.32 6.97
C LEU A 22 -6.65 5.92 5.84
N GLU A 23 -6.47 7.20 5.52
CA GLU A 23 -7.16 7.86 4.40
C GLU A 23 -6.77 7.24 3.06
N THR A 24 -5.49 6.89 2.89
CA THR A 24 -5.02 6.18 1.69
C THR A 24 -5.66 4.80 1.58
N LEU A 25 -5.78 4.05 2.68
CA LEU A 25 -6.45 2.73 2.69
C LEU A 25 -7.97 2.81 2.45
N LYS A 26 -8.64 3.89 2.85
CA LYS A 26 -10.09 4.08 2.62
C LYS A 26 -10.47 4.09 1.13
N VAL A 27 -9.51 4.41 0.25
CA VAL A 27 -9.69 4.29 -1.20
C VAL A 27 -9.92 2.84 -1.63
N LEU A 28 -9.26 1.89 -0.95
CA LEU A 28 -9.34 0.46 -1.26
C LEU A 28 -10.59 -0.18 -0.69
N THR A 29 -10.93 0.07 0.58
CA THR A 29 -12.05 -0.60 1.28
C THR A 29 -12.50 0.16 2.52
N THR A 30 -13.53 -0.37 3.20
CA THR A 30 -13.99 0.12 4.50
C THR A 30 -12.94 -0.18 5.58
N VAL A 31 -12.31 0.87 6.12
CA VAL A 31 -11.33 0.76 7.23
C VAL A 31 -12.02 0.81 8.60
N GLY A 32 -13.11 1.58 8.72
CA GLY A 32 -13.77 1.87 10.00
C GLY A 32 -13.06 2.95 10.82
N GLU A 33 -13.43 3.07 12.09
CA GLU A 33 -12.84 4.00 13.04
C GLU A 33 -11.72 3.29 13.82
N ILE A 34 -10.47 3.57 13.46
CA ILE A 34 -9.28 2.99 14.11
C ILE A 34 -8.66 4.05 15.00
N SER A 35 -8.53 3.75 16.29
CA SER A 35 -7.84 4.62 17.23
C SER A 35 -6.33 4.54 17.05
N LYS A 36 -5.61 5.57 17.53
CA LYS A 36 -4.15 5.59 17.53
C LYS A 36 -3.54 4.45 18.33
N GLU A 37 -4.19 4.06 19.43
CA GLU A 37 -3.79 2.92 20.26
C GLU A 37 -3.89 1.61 19.47
N SER A 38 -5.04 1.33 18.85
CA SER A 38 -5.23 0.10 18.06
C SER A 38 -4.28 0.03 16.87
N PHE A 39 -3.98 1.16 16.22
CA PHE A 39 -2.96 1.21 15.17
C PHE A 39 -1.56 0.91 15.72
N THR A 40 -1.23 1.44 16.90
CA THR A 40 0.06 1.22 17.56
C THR A 40 0.25 -0.25 17.89
N ASP A 41 -0.74 -0.89 18.52
CA ASP A 41 -0.69 -2.31 18.89
C ASP A 41 -0.46 -3.20 17.66
N LEU A 42 -1.19 -2.93 16.57
CA LEU A 42 -1.04 -3.68 15.31
C LEU A 42 0.32 -3.44 14.66
N PHE A 43 0.80 -2.19 14.65
CA PHE A 43 2.11 -1.84 14.11
C PHE A 43 3.23 -2.54 14.89
N GLU A 44 3.14 -2.59 16.22
CA GLU A 44 4.10 -3.29 17.08
C GLU A 44 4.07 -4.80 16.84
N HIS A 45 2.88 -5.39 16.68
CA HIS A 45 2.73 -6.79 16.32
C HIS A 45 3.45 -7.12 14.99
N TRP A 46 3.19 -6.36 13.93
CA TRP A 46 3.88 -6.54 12.64
C TRP A 46 5.39 -6.35 12.77
N SER A 47 5.83 -5.34 13.53
CA SER A 47 7.25 -5.04 13.74
C SER A 47 7.98 -6.14 14.50
N SER A 48 7.28 -6.89 15.36
CA SER A 48 7.83 -8.04 16.09
C SER A 48 8.06 -9.27 15.20
N LEU A 49 7.47 -9.30 14.00
CA LEU A 49 7.52 -10.42 13.05
C LEU A 49 8.06 -9.96 11.68
N PRO A 50 9.32 -9.48 11.62
CA PRO A 50 9.88 -8.85 10.42
C PRO A 50 10.17 -9.82 9.27
N SER A 51 10.02 -11.12 9.48
CA SER A 51 10.11 -12.16 8.45
C SER A 51 8.75 -12.52 7.83
N ILE A 52 7.65 -12.01 8.39
CA ILE A 52 6.28 -12.32 7.98
C ILE A 52 5.61 -11.08 7.38
N TYR A 53 5.67 -9.94 8.08
CA TYR A 53 4.96 -8.73 7.69
C TYR A 53 5.91 -7.67 7.14
N PHE A 54 5.63 -7.20 5.93
CA PHE A 54 6.43 -6.17 5.25
C PHE A 54 5.53 -5.03 4.73
N PRO A 55 4.90 -4.24 5.62
CA PRO A 55 4.13 -3.07 5.22
C PRO A 55 5.06 -1.98 4.68
N HIS A 56 4.76 -1.51 3.47
CA HIS A 56 5.50 -0.45 2.78
C HIS A 56 4.57 0.65 2.30
N VAL A 57 5.12 1.85 2.21
CA VAL A 57 4.42 3.04 1.77
C VAL A 57 5.27 3.81 0.77
N ILE A 58 4.59 4.58 -0.08
CA ILE A 58 5.18 5.69 -0.82
C ILE A 58 4.71 6.98 -0.17
N THR A 59 5.64 7.90 0.11
CA THR A 59 5.32 9.24 0.61
C THR A 59 5.75 10.32 -0.37
N ASN A 60 5.01 11.42 -0.41
CA ASN A 60 5.38 12.63 -1.15
C ASN A 60 6.39 13.51 -0.36
N THR A 61 6.67 14.71 -0.86
CA THR A 61 7.63 15.66 -0.26
C THR A 61 7.25 16.15 1.13
N GLU A 62 5.96 16.12 1.46
CA GLU A 62 5.42 16.55 2.75
C GLU A 62 5.48 15.42 3.79
N GLY A 63 5.86 14.21 3.39
CA GLY A 63 5.84 13.02 4.23
C GLY A 63 4.47 12.34 4.30
N THR A 64 3.47 12.86 3.58
CA THR A 64 2.13 12.27 3.46
C THR A 64 2.20 10.93 2.75
N VAL A 65 1.55 9.92 3.30
CA VAL A 65 1.37 8.62 2.63
C VAL A 65 0.44 8.81 1.44
N VAL A 66 0.92 8.41 0.26
CA VAL A 66 0.22 8.52 -1.01
C VAL A 66 -0.01 7.17 -1.68
N ALA A 67 0.71 6.14 -1.25
CA ALA A 67 0.41 4.76 -1.59
C ALA A 67 0.84 3.83 -0.47
N THR A 68 0.19 2.68 -0.36
CA THR A 68 0.49 1.63 0.60
C THR A 68 0.42 0.26 -0.05
N GLY A 69 1.11 -0.71 0.55
CA GLY A 69 1.01 -2.11 0.19
C GLY A 69 1.70 -3.00 1.23
N MET A 70 1.24 -4.23 1.36
CA MET A 70 1.81 -5.23 2.25
C MET A 70 2.31 -6.44 1.46
N LEU A 71 3.55 -6.84 1.72
CA LEU A 71 4.00 -8.19 1.41
C LEU A 71 3.87 -9.03 2.69
N PHE A 72 3.07 -10.09 2.62
CA PHE A 72 2.90 -11.08 3.69
C PHE A 72 3.56 -12.39 3.28
N ILE A 73 4.39 -12.96 4.14
CA ILE A 73 5.12 -14.20 3.86
C ILE A 73 4.53 -15.35 4.67
N GLU A 74 3.97 -16.34 3.98
CA GLU A 74 3.45 -17.58 4.54
C GLU A 74 4.47 -18.71 4.38
N GLN A 75 4.76 -19.45 5.45
CA GLN A 75 5.60 -20.65 5.43
C GLN A 75 4.77 -21.92 5.23
N LYS A 76 5.18 -22.80 4.31
CA LYS A 76 4.46 -24.04 3.99
C LYS A 76 5.37 -25.26 4.05
N LEU A 77 4.83 -26.43 4.39
CA LEU A 77 5.58 -27.70 4.32
C LEU A 77 5.89 -28.11 2.88
N ILE A 78 4.97 -27.84 1.95
CA ILE A 78 5.17 -28.10 0.52
C ILE A 78 6.31 -27.25 -0.02
N HIS A 79 6.93 -27.71 -1.11
CA HIS A 79 8.12 -27.08 -1.68
C HIS A 79 9.28 -26.96 -0.68
N GLU A 80 9.52 -28.04 0.10
CA GLU A 80 10.66 -28.17 1.02
C GLU A 80 10.73 -27.05 2.08
N CYS A 81 9.66 -26.88 2.86
CA CYS A 81 9.53 -25.77 3.80
C CYS A 81 9.56 -24.39 3.09
N GLY A 82 8.92 -24.30 1.94
CA GLY A 82 8.93 -23.13 1.05
C GLY A 82 8.18 -21.91 1.60
N LEU A 83 8.45 -20.75 1.00
CA LEU A 83 7.81 -19.47 1.29
C LEU A 83 6.83 -19.08 0.17
N VAL A 84 5.66 -18.56 0.55
CA VAL A 84 4.69 -17.96 -0.36
C VAL A 84 4.52 -16.49 0.01
N GLY A 85 4.75 -15.61 -0.96
CA GLY A 85 4.51 -14.18 -0.80
C GLY A 85 3.12 -13.80 -1.30
N HIS A 86 2.36 -13.12 -0.44
CA HIS A 86 1.06 -12.55 -0.74
C HIS A 86 1.21 -11.02 -0.80
N ILE A 87 0.69 -10.41 -1.85
CA ILE A 87 0.67 -8.95 -2.00
C ILE A 87 -0.75 -8.51 -1.66
N GLU A 88 -0.89 -7.75 -0.59
CA GLU A 88 -2.17 -7.36 -0.01
C GLU A 88 -2.22 -5.84 0.23
N ASP A 89 -3.43 -5.32 0.46
CA ASP A 89 -3.69 -3.94 0.88
C ASP A 89 -3.01 -2.87 0.00
N ILE A 90 -2.96 -3.11 -1.31
CA ILE A 90 -2.44 -2.13 -2.27
C ILE A 90 -3.47 -1.01 -2.44
N SER A 91 -3.03 0.23 -2.21
CA SER A 91 -3.86 1.40 -2.42
C SER A 91 -3.03 2.62 -2.80
N VAL A 92 -3.58 3.49 -3.64
CA VAL A 92 -2.99 4.77 -4.04
C VAL A 92 -4.01 5.86 -3.74
N ALA A 93 -3.58 6.94 -3.08
CA ALA A 93 -4.41 8.09 -2.75
C ALA A 93 -5.09 8.66 -4.00
N LYS A 94 -6.36 9.05 -3.89
CA LYS A 94 -7.18 9.46 -5.04
C LYS A 94 -6.59 10.62 -5.85
N THR A 95 -5.87 11.53 -5.19
CA THR A 95 -5.19 12.67 -5.82
C THR A 95 -3.99 12.27 -6.69
N GLU A 96 -3.48 11.07 -6.50
CA GLU A 96 -2.27 10.53 -7.12
C GLU A 96 -2.61 9.46 -8.17
N GLN A 97 -3.90 9.13 -8.31
CA GLN A 97 -4.40 8.23 -9.34
C GLN A 97 -4.48 8.94 -10.69
N CYS A 98 -4.38 8.17 -11.77
CA CYS A 98 -4.60 8.70 -13.12
C CYS A 98 -6.04 9.25 -13.24
N SER A 99 -6.16 10.52 -13.64
CA SER A 99 -7.46 11.14 -13.83
C SER A 99 -8.13 10.69 -15.13
N PRO A 100 -9.47 10.49 -15.15
CA PRO A 100 -10.22 10.14 -16.36
C PRO A 100 -10.00 11.11 -17.52
N GLU A 101 -9.85 12.42 -17.29
CA GLU A 101 -9.59 13.37 -18.36
C GLU A 101 -8.25 13.15 -19.09
N ASN A 102 -7.28 12.49 -18.44
CA ASN A 102 -5.96 12.23 -19.01
C ASN A 102 -5.90 10.89 -19.78
N VAL A 103 -6.94 10.06 -19.72
CA VAL A 103 -6.98 8.77 -20.42
C VAL A 103 -6.70 8.95 -21.91
N GLY A 104 -7.35 9.91 -22.56
CA GLY A 104 -7.15 10.18 -23.99
C GLY A 104 -5.75 10.73 -24.34
N PHE A 105 -5.03 11.30 -23.37
CA PHE A 105 -3.62 11.66 -23.54
C PHE A 105 -2.73 10.40 -23.49
N TYR A 106 -2.92 9.53 -22.50
CA TYR A 106 -2.15 8.29 -22.35
C TYR A 106 -2.38 7.30 -23.50
N GLU A 107 -3.61 7.23 -24.02
CA GLU A 107 -3.92 6.47 -25.24
C GLU A 107 -3.12 6.93 -26.45
N LYS A 108 -2.95 8.25 -26.64
CA LYS A 108 -2.10 8.80 -27.72
C LYS A 108 -0.62 8.46 -27.53
N CYS A 109 -0.19 8.26 -26.29
CA CYS A 109 1.17 7.83 -25.95
C CYS A 109 1.37 6.31 -26.04
N GLY A 110 0.36 5.54 -26.50
CA GLY A 110 0.45 4.09 -26.67
C GLY A 110 0.17 3.28 -25.40
N TYR A 111 -0.22 3.93 -24.31
CA TYR A 111 -0.71 3.27 -23.10
C TYR A 111 -2.18 2.90 -23.27
N LYS A 112 -2.65 1.91 -22.51
CA LYS A 112 -4.06 1.51 -22.50
C LYS A 112 -4.58 1.56 -21.08
N ASN A 113 -5.86 1.87 -20.92
CA ASN A 113 -6.50 1.78 -19.61
C ASN A 113 -6.46 0.31 -19.14
N GLY A 114 -5.71 0.06 -18.06
CA GLY A 114 -5.51 -1.26 -17.47
C GLY A 114 -6.57 -1.67 -16.46
N GLY A 115 -7.60 -0.85 -16.24
CA GLY A 115 -8.63 -1.07 -15.21
C GLY A 115 -8.17 -0.70 -13.80
N VAL A 116 -9.10 -0.88 -12.84
CA VAL A 116 -8.84 -0.86 -11.40
C VAL A 116 -8.53 -2.27 -10.92
N GLU A 117 -7.59 -2.35 -9.98
CA GLU A 117 -7.11 -3.54 -9.30
C GLU A 117 -8.19 -4.54 -8.88
N MET A 118 -7.84 -5.82 -8.95
CA MET A 118 -8.72 -6.93 -8.59
C MET A 118 -8.73 -7.12 -7.07
N VAL A 119 -9.88 -6.90 -6.46
CA VAL A 119 -10.10 -7.09 -5.02
C VAL A 119 -11.05 -8.26 -4.79
N CYS A 120 -10.64 -9.22 -3.96
CA CYS A 120 -11.53 -10.19 -3.34
C CYS A 120 -11.76 -9.72 -1.89
N ARG A 121 -12.96 -9.22 -1.57
CA ARG A 121 -13.33 -8.92 -0.17
C ARG A 121 -14.04 -10.14 0.40
N PHE A 122 -13.52 -10.63 1.53
CA PHE A 122 -14.17 -11.67 2.33
C PHE A 122 -15.34 -11.08 3.12
#